data_AF-A0A9D7C4J5-F1
#
_entry.id   AF-A0A9D7C4J5-F1
#
_cell.length_a   1.000
_cell.length_b   1.000
_cell.length_c   1.000
_cell.angle_alpha   90.00
_cell.angle_beta   90.00
_cell.angle_gamma   90.00
#
_symmetry.space_group_name_H-M   'P 1'
#
loop_
_entity.id
_entity.type
_entity.pdbx_description
1 polymer ?
#
loop_
_entity_poly.entity_id
_entity_poly.type
_entity_poly.pdbx_seq_one_letter_code
_entity_poly.pdbx_strand_id
1 'polypeptide(L)'
;MKKVNFLFIATALFTMSFIFSCTKDTVESDTTAAADNAIVENESSKVVAAINAVAEDYGIGKPDGVQEVMEDSSFAPCATITVDTINALKTITIDFGPVPCQCINWDNKFRQGKITATWSGGYHMTGTVITVSTSEYFVGNSATTMNKHDYLKTIKNEGENANGNIHFSISVTDALVTLYTGETISWESNRDREWIEGSATKVFFDDVYLITGGAAGIDRKGNPFTVNIIQPLKMQFCPWLVSGIIEISHDNFPVKTLDYGNGECDDKATVTINGNSYTINL
;
A
#
# COMPACT_ATOMS: atom_id res chain seq x y z
N MET A 1 38.96 -69.61 62.32
CA MET A 1 39.81 -69.52 61.12
C MET A 1 38.96 -68.99 59.98
N LYS A 2 39.19 -67.73 59.58
CA LYS A 2 38.37 -66.99 58.60
C LYS A 2 38.82 -67.35 57.17
N LYS A 3 37.86 -67.66 56.29
CA LYS A 3 37.98 -67.52 54.84
C LYS A 3 36.93 -66.51 54.41
N VAL A 4 37.35 -65.40 53.81
CA VAL A 4 36.46 -64.46 53.11
C VAL A 4 37.07 -64.24 51.74
N ASN A 5 36.38 -64.74 50.71
CA ASN A 5 36.68 -64.48 49.31
C ASN A 5 36.05 -63.15 48.91
N PHE A 6 36.84 -62.29 48.27
CA PHE A 6 36.42 -61.01 47.70
C PHE A 6 35.64 -61.25 46.40
N LEU A 7 34.41 -60.73 46.33
CA LEU A 7 33.56 -60.74 45.14
C LEU A 7 33.57 -59.34 44.51
N PHE A 8 33.73 -59.28 43.18
CA PHE A 8 33.79 -58.07 42.36
C PHE A 8 32.51 -57.22 42.46
N ILE A 9 32.69 -55.90 42.63
CA ILE A 9 31.61 -54.89 42.57
C ILE A 9 31.58 -54.33 41.14
N ALA A 10 30.47 -54.56 40.43
CA ALA A 10 30.13 -53.85 39.20
C ALA A 10 29.22 -52.67 39.57
N THR A 11 29.69 -51.44 39.34
CA THR A 11 28.91 -50.21 39.51
C THR A 11 28.39 -49.76 38.15
N ALA A 12 27.06 -49.82 37.97
CA ALA A 12 26.38 -49.26 36.80
C ALA A 12 26.13 -47.76 37.04
N LEU A 13 26.76 -46.90 36.23
CA LEU A 13 26.45 -45.46 36.17
C LEU A 13 25.17 -45.26 35.35
N PHE A 14 24.12 -44.77 35.98
CA PHE A 14 22.88 -44.34 35.34
C PHE A 14 22.99 -42.85 35.01
N THR A 15 23.41 -42.52 33.79
CA THR A 15 23.42 -41.13 33.30
C THR A 15 22.01 -40.76 32.79
N MET A 16 21.31 -39.95 33.57
CA MET A 16 20.00 -39.41 33.23
C MET A 16 20.19 -38.21 32.29
N SER A 17 20.05 -38.45 30.98
CA SER A 17 20.07 -37.39 29.97
C SER A 17 18.75 -36.62 30.01
N PHE A 18 18.79 -35.38 30.50
CA PHE A 18 17.71 -34.41 30.32
C PHE A 18 17.71 -33.96 28.86
N ILE A 19 16.75 -34.46 28.10
CA ILE A 19 16.45 -33.98 26.76
C ILE A 19 15.66 -32.68 26.94
N PHE A 20 16.33 -31.53 26.86
CA PHE A 20 15.65 -30.26 26.65
C PHE A 20 15.12 -30.24 25.23
N SER A 21 13.85 -30.61 25.09
CA SER A 21 13.07 -30.35 23.88
C SER A 21 12.82 -28.84 23.83
N CYS A 22 13.61 -28.11 23.04
CA CYS A 22 13.23 -26.78 22.60
C CYS A 22 12.05 -26.96 21.64
N THR A 23 10.82 -26.83 22.14
CA THR A 23 9.72 -26.46 21.26
C THR A 23 10.07 -25.08 20.73
N LYS A 24 10.41 -25.00 19.45
CA LYS A 24 10.44 -23.72 18.76
C LYS A 24 8.99 -23.25 18.80
N ASP A 25 8.67 -22.35 19.74
CA ASP A 25 7.37 -21.71 19.79
C ASP A 25 7.18 -21.04 18.43
N THR A 26 6.42 -21.68 17.56
CA THR A 26 5.96 -21.07 16.33
C THR A 26 5.03 -19.98 16.78
N VAL A 27 5.52 -18.74 16.79
CA VAL A 27 4.68 -17.55 16.94
C VAL A 27 3.75 -17.57 15.74
N GLU A 28 2.59 -18.19 15.90
CA GLU A 28 1.53 -18.20 14.91
C GLU A 28 0.90 -16.81 14.95
N SER A 29 1.58 -15.83 14.34
CA SER A 29 1.04 -14.50 14.18
C SER A 29 0.16 -14.49 12.95
N ASP A 30 -1.15 -14.31 13.12
CA ASP A 30 -2.04 -14.09 11.98
C ASP A 30 -1.65 -12.78 11.28
N THR A 31 -1.20 -12.89 10.03
CA THR A 31 -0.81 -11.77 9.16
C THR A 31 -1.92 -11.38 8.18
N THR A 32 -3.13 -11.95 8.30
CA THR A 32 -4.23 -11.74 7.35
C THR A 32 -4.56 -10.26 7.19
N ALA A 33 -4.85 -9.55 8.28
CA ALA A 33 -5.12 -8.11 8.24
C ALA A 33 -4.00 -7.29 7.57
N ALA A 34 -2.73 -7.64 7.82
CA ALA A 34 -1.60 -6.96 7.19
C ALA A 34 -1.52 -7.22 5.68
N ALA A 35 -1.72 -8.47 5.27
CA ALA A 35 -1.75 -8.85 3.86
C ALA A 35 -2.95 -8.23 3.13
N ASP A 36 -4.12 -8.19 3.76
CA ASP A 36 -5.34 -7.60 3.21
C ASP A 36 -5.21 -6.09 3.05
N ASN A 37 -4.71 -5.40 4.07
CA ASN A 37 -4.39 -3.99 3.97
C ASN A 37 -3.42 -3.72 2.80
N ALA A 38 -2.36 -4.53 2.65
CA ALA A 38 -1.41 -4.37 1.55
C ALA A 38 -2.05 -4.57 0.16
N ILE A 39 -2.98 -5.52 0.01
CA ILE A 39 -3.71 -5.72 -1.25
C ILE A 39 -4.49 -4.46 -1.64
N VAL A 40 -5.24 -3.87 -0.71
CA VAL A 40 -6.06 -2.69 -0.98
C VAL A 40 -5.18 -1.45 -1.19
N GLU A 41 -4.24 -1.22 -0.29
CA GLU A 41 -3.37 -0.03 -0.27
C GLU A 41 -2.48 0.06 -1.52
N ASN A 42 -1.83 -1.04 -1.88
CA ASN A 42 -0.92 -1.06 -3.02
C ASN A 42 -1.68 -0.78 -4.31
N GLU A 43 -2.86 -1.39 -4.50
CA GLU A 43 -3.64 -1.13 -5.71
C GLU A 43 -4.24 0.29 -5.72
N SER A 44 -4.72 0.80 -4.59
CA SER A 44 -5.18 2.20 -4.47
C SER A 44 -4.09 3.20 -4.85
N SER A 45 -2.85 2.93 -4.44
CA SER A 45 -1.69 3.75 -4.79
C SER A 45 -1.31 3.63 -6.26
N LYS A 46 -1.34 2.41 -6.84
CA LYS A 46 -1.06 2.19 -8.26
C LYS A 46 -2.07 2.90 -9.16
N VAL A 47 -3.36 2.82 -8.85
CA VAL A 47 -4.40 3.51 -9.63
C VAL A 47 -4.20 5.02 -9.63
N VAL A 48 -3.89 5.63 -8.48
CA VAL A 48 -3.57 7.07 -8.43
C VAL A 48 -2.31 7.38 -9.25
N ALA A 49 -1.27 6.54 -9.18
CA ALA A 49 -0.06 6.73 -9.97
C ALA A 49 -0.35 6.68 -11.49
N ALA A 50 -1.21 5.78 -11.95
CA ALA A 50 -1.59 5.72 -13.36
C ALA A 50 -2.36 6.96 -13.81
N ILE A 51 -3.32 7.40 -13.00
CA ILE A 51 -4.08 8.62 -13.25
C ILE A 51 -3.16 9.85 -13.29
N ASN A 52 -2.18 9.94 -12.38
CA ASN A 52 -1.23 11.04 -12.35
C ASN A 52 -0.32 11.06 -13.58
N ALA A 53 0.15 9.90 -14.04
CA ALA A 53 0.95 9.81 -15.26
C ALA A 53 0.16 10.28 -16.49
N VAL A 54 -1.11 9.90 -16.64
CA VAL A 54 -1.97 10.47 -17.70
C VAL A 54 -2.17 11.98 -17.50
N ALA A 55 -2.46 12.41 -16.28
CA ALA A 55 -2.70 13.82 -16.00
C ALA A 55 -1.46 14.67 -16.35
N GLU A 56 -0.26 14.14 -16.11
CA GLU A 56 0.99 14.78 -16.44
C GLU A 56 1.17 15.00 -17.95
N ASP A 57 0.97 13.96 -18.75
CA ASP A 57 1.10 13.98 -20.22
C ASP A 57 0.13 14.97 -20.88
N TYR A 58 -1.06 15.13 -20.28
CA TYR A 58 -2.11 16.01 -20.78
C TYR A 58 -2.16 17.38 -20.07
N GLY A 59 -1.23 17.65 -19.15
CA GLY A 59 -1.17 18.90 -18.40
C GLY A 59 -2.39 19.16 -17.50
N ILE A 60 -3.08 18.11 -17.06
CA ILE A 60 -4.19 18.19 -16.11
C ILE A 60 -3.62 18.34 -14.70
N GLY A 61 -4.21 19.26 -13.92
CA GLY A 61 -3.73 19.56 -12.57
C GLY A 61 -2.48 20.46 -12.52
N LYS A 62 -1.80 20.75 -13.65
CA LYS A 62 -0.71 21.73 -13.67
C LYS A 62 -1.24 23.18 -13.59
N PRO A 63 -0.46 24.15 -13.08
CA PRO A 63 -0.74 25.57 -13.28
C PRO A 63 -0.83 25.88 -14.78
N ASP A 64 -1.76 26.75 -15.19
CA ASP A 64 -2.06 27.03 -16.60
C ASP A 64 -0.80 27.34 -17.43
N GLY A 65 -0.72 26.76 -18.66
CA GLY A 65 0.30 27.09 -19.66
C GLY A 65 1.46 26.11 -19.85
N VAL A 66 1.35 24.85 -19.39
CA VAL A 66 2.39 23.82 -19.59
C VAL A 66 1.81 22.60 -20.30
N GLN A 67 2.16 22.43 -21.57
CA GLN A 67 2.09 21.15 -22.28
C GLN A 67 3.52 20.62 -22.37
N GLU A 68 3.84 19.64 -21.53
CA GLU A 68 4.94 18.73 -21.84
C GLU A 68 4.26 17.44 -22.28
N VAL A 69 4.16 17.26 -23.60
CA VAL A 69 3.74 15.98 -24.17
C VAL A 69 4.93 15.06 -24.03
N MET A 70 4.95 14.26 -22.96
CA MET A 70 5.75 13.04 -22.99
C MET A 70 5.03 12.11 -23.96
N GLU A 71 5.66 11.78 -25.08
CA GLU A 71 5.14 10.75 -25.97
C GLU A 71 5.16 9.40 -25.23
N ASP A 72 3.98 8.78 -25.15
CA ASP A 72 3.72 7.36 -24.87
C ASP A 72 3.54 6.94 -23.40
N SER A 73 2.43 7.36 -22.76
CA SER A 73 1.85 6.62 -21.62
C SER A 73 1.19 5.29 -22.06
N SER A 74 1.97 4.40 -22.66
CA SER A 74 1.50 3.06 -23.01
C SER A 74 1.33 2.20 -21.75
N PHE A 75 0.28 2.43 -20.95
CA PHE A 75 -0.05 1.60 -19.78
C PHE A 75 -0.25 0.13 -20.20
N ALA A 76 -0.99 -0.05 -21.28
CA ALA A 76 -1.21 -1.32 -21.95
C ALA A 76 -1.74 -1.04 -23.36
N PRO A 77 -1.31 -1.78 -24.39
CA PRO A 77 -1.83 -1.61 -25.76
C PRO A 77 -3.35 -1.80 -25.88
N CYS A 78 -3.98 -2.48 -24.92
CA CYS A 78 -5.41 -2.75 -24.87
C CYS A 78 -6.22 -1.74 -24.05
N ALA A 79 -5.58 -0.82 -23.33
CA ALA A 79 -6.29 0.20 -22.57
C ALA A 79 -6.62 1.41 -23.46
N THR A 80 -7.85 1.92 -23.35
CA THR A 80 -8.27 3.16 -24.00
C THR A 80 -8.26 4.29 -22.98
N ILE A 81 -7.50 5.34 -23.27
CA ILE A 81 -7.43 6.54 -22.42
C ILE A 81 -8.31 7.61 -23.05
N THR A 82 -9.28 8.11 -22.29
CA THR A 82 -10.13 9.24 -22.68
C THR A 82 -9.84 10.41 -21.74
N VAL A 83 -9.53 11.56 -22.32
CA VAL A 83 -9.23 12.79 -21.57
C VAL A 83 -10.20 13.88 -22.01
N ASP A 84 -10.96 14.40 -21.07
CA ASP A 84 -11.88 15.51 -21.26
C ASP A 84 -11.35 16.74 -20.52
N THR A 85 -10.96 17.76 -21.28
CA THR A 85 -10.47 19.05 -20.78
C THR A 85 -11.41 20.20 -21.07
N ILE A 86 -12.55 19.92 -21.71
CA ILE A 86 -13.52 20.93 -22.17
C ILE A 86 -14.52 21.25 -21.06
N ASN A 87 -14.92 20.23 -20.30
CA ASN A 87 -15.86 20.39 -19.21
C ASN A 87 -15.25 21.10 -18.00
N ALA A 88 -16.11 21.67 -17.16
CA ALA A 88 -15.71 22.37 -15.94
C ALA A 88 -14.91 21.45 -14.99
N LEU A 89 -15.24 20.16 -14.96
CA LEU A 89 -14.42 19.13 -14.33
C LEU A 89 -13.57 18.46 -15.42
N LYS A 90 -12.25 18.61 -15.32
CA LYS A 90 -11.34 17.84 -16.18
C LYS A 90 -11.46 16.37 -15.79
N THR A 91 -11.56 15.47 -16.76
CA THR A 91 -11.81 14.05 -16.50
C THR A 91 -10.81 13.18 -17.27
N ILE A 92 -10.28 12.16 -16.60
CA ILE A 92 -9.50 11.09 -17.22
C ILE A 92 -10.23 9.77 -16.97
N THR A 93 -10.37 8.98 -18.02
CA THR A 93 -10.88 7.60 -17.95
C THR A 93 -9.86 6.67 -18.58
N ILE A 94 -9.42 5.66 -17.83
CA ILE A 94 -8.62 4.54 -18.31
C ILE A 94 -9.55 3.33 -18.40
N ASP A 95 -9.85 2.87 -19.61
CA ASP A 95 -10.76 1.76 -19.89
C ASP A 95 -9.97 0.54 -20.41
N PHE A 96 -9.84 -0.49 -19.58
CA PHE A 96 -9.18 -1.75 -19.94
C PHE A 96 -10.12 -2.70 -20.72
N GLY A 97 -11.37 -2.28 -20.94
CA GLY A 97 -12.37 -3.08 -21.62
C GLY A 97 -12.95 -4.21 -20.76
N PRO A 98 -13.84 -5.03 -21.34
CA PRO A 98 -14.54 -6.11 -20.64
C PRO A 98 -13.73 -7.42 -20.56
N VAL A 99 -12.53 -7.46 -21.14
CA VAL A 99 -11.66 -8.64 -21.17
C VAL A 99 -10.33 -8.27 -20.49
N PRO A 100 -9.71 -9.16 -19.70
CA PRO A 100 -8.44 -8.88 -19.05
C PRO A 100 -7.35 -8.40 -20.01
N CYS A 101 -6.83 -7.21 -19.75
CA CYS A 101 -5.78 -6.51 -20.47
C CYS A 101 -4.46 -6.61 -19.69
N GLN A 102 -3.42 -7.19 -20.29
CA GLN A 102 -2.10 -7.31 -19.65
C GLN A 102 -1.33 -5.99 -19.76
N CYS A 103 -0.99 -5.40 -18.62
CA CYS A 103 -0.30 -4.11 -18.52
C CYS A 103 1.24 -4.32 -18.48
N ILE A 104 1.80 -4.82 -19.57
CA ILE A 104 3.22 -5.23 -19.67
C ILE A 104 4.18 -4.06 -19.40
N ASN A 105 3.82 -2.86 -19.85
CA ASN A 105 4.64 -1.65 -19.73
C ASN A 105 4.42 -0.92 -18.39
N TRP A 106 3.69 -1.52 -17.45
CA TRP A 106 3.37 -0.90 -16.17
C TRP A 106 3.83 -1.75 -14.97
N ASP A 107 3.14 -2.84 -14.66
CA ASP A 107 3.47 -3.75 -13.56
C ASP A 107 3.26 -5.23 -13.92
N ASN A 108 3.03 -5.51 -15.21
CA ASN A 108 2.76 -6.82 -15.79
C ASN A 108 1.52 -7.53 -15.21
N LYS A 109 0.64 -6.83 -14.49
CA LYS A 109 -0.64 -7.38 -14.05
C LYS A 109 -1.69 -7.33 -15.16
N PHE A 110 -2.72 -8.15 -15.00
CA PHE A 110 -3.94 -8.07 -15.79
C PHE A 110 -4.90 -7.09 -15.13
N ARG A 111 -5.58 -6.28 -15.94
CA ARG A 111 -6.62 -5.34 -15.53
C ARG A 111 -7.84 -5.43 -16.44
N GLN A 112 -9.03 -5.27 -15.88
CA GLN A 112 -10.31 -5.25 -16.60
C GLN A 112 -11.16 -4.12 -16.01
N GLY A 113 -12.06 -3.53 -16.80
CA GLY A 113 -12.96 -2.48 -16.34
C GLY A 113 -12.35 -1.09 -16.45
N LYS A 114 -12.77 -0.17 -15.58
CA LYS A 114 -12.44 1.25 -15.73
C LYS A 114 -11.96 1.90 -14.45
N ILE A 115 -11.06 2.86 -14.62
CA ILE A 115 -10.67 3.85 -13.63
C ILE A 115 -11.09 5.21 -14.17
N THR A 116 -11.76 6.02 -13.37
CA THR A 116 -12.13 7.39 -13.71
C THR A 116 -11.61 8.35 -12.65
N ALA A 117 -11.03 9.47 -13.08
CA ALA A 117 -10.63 10.56 -12.20
C ALA A 117 -11.18 11.89 -12.70
N THR A 118 -11.64 12.73 -11.78
CA THR A 118 -12.16 14.07 -12.08
C THR A 118 -11.43 15.12 -11.24
N TRP A 119 -11.12 16.27 -11.82
CA TRP A 119 -10.48 17.41 -11.15
C TRP A 119 -11.41 18.62 -11.21
N SER A 120 -11.66 19.24 -10.06
CA SER A 120 -12.42 20.50 -9.98
C SER A 120 -11.58 21.76 -10.20
N GLY A 121 -10.25 21.62 -10.26
CA GLY A 121 -9.32 22.73 -10.39
C GLY A 121 -7.87 22.27 -10.62
N GLY A 122 -6.93 23.22 -10.60
CA GLY A 122 -5.50 22.93 -10.67
C GLY A 122 -4.96 22.35 -9.36
N TYR A 123 -3.98 21.45 -9.42
CA TYR A 123 -3.48 20.70 -8.25
C TYR A 123 -2.97 21.60 -7.12
N HIS A 124 -2.35 22.75 -7.45
CA HIS A 124 -1.86 23.73 -6.47
C HIS A 124 -2.95 24.67 -5.92
N MET A 125 -4.14 24.69 -6.53
CA MET A 125 -5.22 25.59 -6.13
C MET A 125 -5.94 25.03 -4.90
N THR A 126 -5.88 25.78 -3.79
CA THR A 126 -6.64 25.49 -2.57
C THR A 126 -8.12 25.24 -2.87
N GLY A 127 -8.67 24.20 -2.26
CA GLY A 127 -10.05 23.76 -2.48
C GLY A 127 -10.23 22.85 -3.69
N THR A 128 -9.19 22.61 -4.50
CA THR A 128 -9.26 21.62 -5.57
C THR A 128 -9.49 20.23 -4.99
N VAL A 129 -10.55 19.60 -5.49
CA VAL A 129 -10.92 18.21 -5.23
C VAL A 129 -10.65 17.37 -6.46
N ILE A 130 -9.95 16.25 -6.24
CA ILE A 130 -9.74 15.17 -7.20
C ILE A 130 -10.50 13.96 -6.70
N THR A 131 -11.38 13.42 -7.53
CA THR A 131 -12.16 12.22 -7.19
C THR A 131 -11.78 11.10 -8.13
N VAL A 132 -11.31 9.99 -7.59
CA VAL A 132 -10.95 8.76 -8.32
C VAL A 132 -11.95 7.67 -7.95
N SER A 133 -12.50 7.00 -8.96
CA SER A 133 -13.41 5.87 -8.78
C SER A 133 -13.12 4.76 -9.77
N THR A 134 -13.57 3.56 -9.41
CA THR A 134 -13.48 2.36 -10.25
C THR A 134 -14.86 1.89 -10.68
N SER A 135 -14.93 1.19 -11.83
CA SER A 135 -16.17 0.58 -12.33
C SER A 135 -15.86 -0.75 -12.99
N GLU A 136 -16.44 -1.83 -12.44
CA GLU A 136 -16.13 -3.21 -12.81
C GLU A 136 -14.62 -3.46 -12.93
N TYR A 137 -13.84 -2.85 -12.02
CA TYR A 137 -12.39 -2.87 -12.08
C TYR A 137 -11.85 -4.11 -11.39
N PHE A 138 -11.13 -4.92 -12.15
CA PHE A 138 -10.46 -6.11 -11.64
C PHE A 138 -8.97 -6.02 -11.88
N VAL A 139 -8.17 -6.56 -10.96
CA VAL A 139 -6.72 -6.68 -11.11
C VAL A 139 -6.21 -8.00 -10.58
N GLY A 140 -5.19 -8.58 -11.23
CA GLY A 140 -4.55 -9.81 -10.77
C GLY A 140 -3.30 -10.17 -11.54
N ASN A 141 -2.53 -11.13 -11.02
CA ASN A 141 -1.31 -11.64 -11.67
C ASN A 141 -1.62 -12.62 -12.82
N SER A 142 -2.87 -13.06 -12.95
CA SER A 142 -3.37 -13.90 -14.05
C SER A 142 -4.74 -13.39 -14.48
N ALA A 143 -5.04 -13.51 -15.77
CA ALA A 143 -6.34 -13.17 -16.36
C ALA A 143 -7.53 -13.95 -15.75
N THR A 144 -7.27 -15.06 -15.07
CA THR A 144 -8.31 -15.92 -14.47
C THR A 144 -8.44 -15.78 -12.95
N THR A 145 -7.52 -15.09 -12.29
CA THR A 145 -7.50 -14.91 -10.83
C THR A 145 -7.29 -13.44 -10.50
N MET A 146 -8.37 -12.67 -10.67
CA MET A 146 -8.38 -11.23 -10.47
C MET A 146 -9.34 -10.87 -9.34
N ASN A 147 -8.94 -9.93 -8.50
CA ASN A 147 -9.78 -9.39 -7.46
C ASN A 147 -10.53 -8.18 -8.01
N LYS A 148 -11.79 -8.00 -7.63
CA LYS A 148 -12.55 -6.78 -7.91
C LYS A 148 -12.19 -5.72 -6.88
N HIS A 149 -11.89 -4.50 -7.33
CA HIS A 149 -11.61 -3.37 -6.45
C HIS A 149 -12.63 -2.26 -6.71
N ASP A 150 -13.56 -2.10 -5.79
CA ASP A 150 -14.55 -1.03 -5.77
C ASP A 150 -14.12 0.00 -4.73
N TYR A 151 -13.77 1.21 -5.16
CA TYR A 151 -13.52 2.29 -4.21
C TYR A 151 -13.76 3.67 -4.82
N LEU A 152 -14.05 4.61 -3.92
CA LEU A 152 -14.16 6.03 -4.19
C LEU A 152 -13.13 6.75 -3.32
N LYS A 153 -12.16 7.38 -3.96
CA LYS A 153 -11.07 8.12 -3.31
C LYS A 153 -11.17 9.59 -3.64
N THR A 154 -11.09 10.42 -2.62
CA THR A 154 -11.11 11.88 -2.74
C THR A 154 -9.79 12.42 -2.23
N ILE A 155 -9.18 13.33 -3.00
CA ILE A 155 -7.96 14.06 -2.63
C ILE A 155 -8.33 15.54 -2.71
N LYS A 156 -8.24 16.27 -1.61
CA LYS A 156 -8.58 17.69 -1.55
C LYS A 156 -7.37 18.50 -1.12
N ASN A 157 -7.00 19.51 -1.90
CA ASN A 157 -6.00 20.50 -1.53
C ASN A 157 -6.61 21.41 -0.44
N GLU A 158 -6.06 21.33 0.77
CA GLU A 158 -6.53 22.12 1.92
C GLU A 158 -5.87 23.50 2.01
N GLY A 159 -4.91 23.79 1.12
CA GLY A 159 -4.09 24.99 1.14
C GLY A 159 -2.82 24.79 1.96
N GLU A 160 -2.26 25.89 2.45
CA GLU A 160 -1.07 25.87 3.30
C GLU A 160 -1.43 25.56 4.75
N ASN A 161 -0.66 24.67 5.38
CA ASN A 161 -0.75 24.40 6.80
C ASN A 161 0.02 25.44 7.63
N ALA A 162 0.15 25.22 8.94
CA ALA A 162 0.85 26.15 9.84
C ALA A 162 2.36 26.32 9.52
N ASN A 163 2.97 25.39 8.78
CA ASN A 163 4.36 25.45 8.34
C ASN A 163 4.53 26.16 6.99
N GLY A 164 3.44 26.59 6.35
CA GLY A 164 3.44 27.15 5.00
C GLY A 164 3.52 26.10 3.89
N ASN A 165 3.38 24.82 4.23
CA ASN A 165 3.42 23.73 3.26
C ASN A 165 2.01 23.44 2.74
N ILE A 166 1.86 23.28 1.42
CA ILE A 166 0.60 22.81 0.84
C ILE A 166 0.34 21.39 1.33
N HIS A 167 -0.89 21.09 1.77
CA HIS A 167 -1.25 19.75 2.19
C HIS A 167 -2.59 19.30 1.60
N PHE A 168 -2.76 17.98 1.56
CA PHE A 168 -3.90 17.33 0.94
C PHE A 168 -4.57 16.38 1.92
N SER A 169 -5.87 16.54 2.13
CA SER A 169 -6.68 15.53 2.77
C SER A 169 -7.03 14.44 1.76
N ILE A 170 -6.79 13.17 2.12
CA ILE A 170 -7.03 12.01 1.27
C ILE A 170 -7.96 11.07 2.02
N SER A 171 -9.15 10.85 1.47
CA SER A 171 -10.18 10.00 2.07
C SER A 171 -10.65 8.90 1.12
N VAL A 172 -10.83 7.70 1.68
CA VAL A 172 -11.55 6.59 1.06
C VAL A 172 -12.60 6.14 2.07
N THR A 173 -13.87 6.31 1.74
CA THR A 173 -14.96 6.13 2.71
C THR A 173 -15.45 4.70 2.80
N ASP A 174 -15.60 4.01 1.67
CA ASP A 174 -16.17 2.66 1.60
C ASP A 174 -15.53 1.88 0.44
N ALA A 175 -14.28 1.43 0.62
CA ALA A 175 -13.68 0.50 -0.34
C ALA A 175 -14.10 -0.95 -0.04
N LEU A 176 -14.38 -1.69 -1.10
CA LEU A 176 -14.65 -3.11 -1.06
C LEU A 176 -13.76 -3.82 -2.08
N VAL A 177 -12.99 -4.79 -1.61
CA VAL A 177 -12.25 -5.71 -2.48
C VAL A 177 -12.89 -7.08 -2.40
N THR A 178 -13.36 -7.59 -3.54
CA THR A 178 -13.83 -8.97 -3.65
C THR A 178 -12.70 -9.81 -4.22
N LEU A 179 -12.15 -10.71 -3.40
CA LEU A 179 -11.09 -11.61 -3.83
C LEU A 179 -11.61 -12.60 -4.87
N TYR A 180 -10.72 -13.14 -5.71
CA TYR A 180 -11.07 -14.16 -6.71
C TYR A 180 -11.71 -15.42 -6.08
N THR A 181 -11.44 -15.67 -4.79
CA THR A 181 -12.00 -16.74 -3.97
C THR A 181 -13.45 -16.48 -3.52
N GLY A 182 -13.94 -15.25 -3.65
CA GLY A 182 -15.25 -14.79 -3.19
C GLY A 182 -15.26 -14.15 -1.81
N GLU A 183 -14.17 -14.21 -1.06
CA GLU A 183 -14.02 -13.52 0.22
C GLU A 183 -13.92 -11.99 -0.01
N THR A 184 -14.32 -11.19 0.97
CA THR A 184 -14.35 -9.73 0.84
C THR A 184 -13.49 -9.05 1.90
N ILE A 185 -12.86 -7.94 1.52
CA ILE A 185 -12.14 -7.04 2.42
C ILE A 185 -12.85 -5.68 2.34
N SER A 186 -13.30 -5.14 3.48
CA SER A 186 -13.74 -3.74 3.55
C SER A 186 -12.60 -2.87 4.05
N TRP A 187 -12.52 -1.65 3.54
CA TRP A 187 -11.44 -0.75 3.87
C TRP A 187 -11.85 0.72 3.76
N GLU A 188 -11.46 1.51 4.74
CA GLU A 188 -11.57 2.96 4.74
C GLU A 188 -10.24 3.58 5.16
N SER A 189 -9.98 4.80 4.71
CA SER A 189 -8.73 5.50 5.03
C SER A 189 -8.93 6.99 5.08
N ASN A 190 -8.26 7.63 6.02
CA ASN A 190 -8.17 9.08 6.15
C ASN A 190 -6.71 9.45 6.39
N ARG A 191 -6.14 10.22 5.47
CA ARG A 191 -4.74 10.63 5.52
C ARG A 191 -4.58 12.10 5.22
N ASP A 192 -3.50 12.65 5.76
CA ASP A 192 -2.99 13.95 5.39
C ASP A 192 -1.66 13.77 4.67
N ARG A 193 -1.51 14.39 3.50
CA ARG A 193 -0.27 14.40 2.72
C ARG A 193 0.25 15.83 2.62
N GLU A 194 1.32 16.13 3.33
CA GLU A 194 2.01 17.42 3.34
C GLU A 194 3.12 17.43 2.29
N TRP A 195 3.19 18.47 1.46
CA TRP A 195 4.23 18.67 0.44
C TRP A 195 5.34 19.54 1.02
N ILE A 196 6.41 18.91 1.48
CA ILE A 196 7.47 19.56 2.28
C ILE A 196 8.64 20.10 1.46
N GLU A 197 8.87 19.59 0.25
CA GLU A 197 9.90 20.06 -0.68
C GLU A 197 9.40 19.93 -2.13
N GLY A 198 9.86 20.77 -3.04
CA GLY A 198 9.53 20.70 -4.49
C GLY A 198 8.32 21.53 -4.95
N SER A 199 7.44 21.95 -4.04
CA SER A 199 6.18 22.66 -4.36
C SER A 199 6.33 23.99 -5.12
N ALA A 200 7.52 24.59 -5.10
CA ALA A 200 7.84 25.82 -5.82
C ALA A 200 8.28 25.57 -7.28
N THR A 201 8.59 24.33 -7.64
CA THR A 201 9.02 23.95 -8.99
C THR A 201 7.89 23.25 -9.73
N LYS A 202 8.13 22.93 -11.01
CA LYS A 202 7.23 22.11 -11.83
C LYS A 202 7.78 20.69 -12.03
N VAL A 203 8.84 20.34 -11.28
CA VAL A 203 9.63 19.12 -11.48
C VAL A 203 9.27 18.13 -10.39
N PHE A 204 8.41 17.16 -10.69
CA PHE A 204 7.97 16.20 -9.69
C PHE A 204 9.11 15.34 -9.08
N PHE A 205 10.28 15.28 -9.72
CA PHE A 205 11.45 14.55 -9.20
C PHE A 205 12.05 15.16 -7.92
N ASP A 206 11.80 16.45 -7.66
CA ASP A 206 12.26 17.12 -6.44
C ASP A 206 11.21 17.16 -5.33
N ASP A 207 10.04 16.54 -5.58
CA ASP A 207 8.95 16.52 -4.61
C ASP A 207 9.23 15.56 -3.46
N VAL A 208 8.98 16.07 -2.25
CA VAL A 208 9.01 15.27 -1.02
C VAL A 208 7.72 15.49 -0.25
N TYR A 209 7.10 14.40 0.18
CA TYR A 209 5.86 14.40 0.93
C TYR A 209 5.99 13.66 2.26
N LEU A 210 5.30 14.17 3.27
CA LEU A 210 5.02 13.44 4.52
C LEU A 210 3.56 13.02 4.55
N ILE A 211 3.30 11.80 4.99
CA ILE A 211 1.95 11.25 5.07
C ILE A 211 1.66 10.85 6.52
N THR A 212 0.52 11.30 7.04
CA THR A 212 0.00 10.92 8.37
C THR A 212 -1.44 10.44 8.26
N GLY A 213 -1.99 9.92 9.36
CA GLY A 213 -3.35 9.38 9.42
C GLY A 213 -3.36 7.86 9.54
N GLY A 214 -4.38 7.22 8.96
CA GLY A 214 -4.59 5.79 9.14
C GLY A 214 -5.66 5.20 8.24
N ALA A 215 -5.92 3.92 8.44
CA ALA A 215 -6.95 3.15 7.76
C ALA A 215 -7.61 2.17 8.74
N ALA A 216 -8.79 1.68 8.38
CA ALA A 216 -9.51 0.66 9.14
C ALA A 216 -10.30 -0.21 8.18
N GLY A 217 -10.74 -1.37 8.65
CA GLY A 217 -11.50 -2.28 7.80
C GLY A 217 -11.87 -3.60 8.46
N ILE A 218 -12.45 -4.48 7.65
CA ILE A 218 -12.72 -5.87 8.00
C ILE A 218 -11.92 -6.74 7.04
N ASP A 219 -11.10 -7.63 7.60
CA ASP A 219 -10.26 -8.55 6.84
C ASP A 219 -11.11 -9.64 6.16
N ARG A 220 -10.48 -10.43 5.29
CA ARG A 220 -11.16 -11.51 4.54
C ARG A 220 -11.76 -12.61 5.44
N LYS A 221 -11.33 -12.69 6.70
CA LYS A 221 -11.85 -13.63 7.71
C LYS A 221 -12.99 -13.05 8.54
N GLY A 222 -13.37 -11.79 8.29
CA GLY A 222 -14.46 -11.12 9.00
C GLY A 222 -14.05 -10.42 10.28
N ASN A 223 -12.75 -10.21 10.52
CA ASN A 223 -12.26 -9.57 11.73
C ASN A 223 -11.92 -8.09 11.48
N PRO A 224 -12.24 -7.19 12.43
CA PRO A 224 -11.88 -5.79 12.29
C PRO A 224 -10.38 -5.57 12.49
N PHE A 225 -9.80 -4.65 11.72
CA PHE A 225 -8.43 -4.19 11.87
C PHE A 225 -8.32 -2.68 11.73
N THR A 226 -7.23 -2.12 12.27
CA THR A 226 -6.84 -0.72 12.12
C THR A 226 -5.38 -0.61 11.74
N VAL A 227 -5.05 0.46 11.02
CA VAL A 227 -3.70 0.84 10.61
C VAL A 227 -3.47 2.28 11.02
N ASN A 228 -2.47 2.53 11.84
CA ASN A 228 -2.10 3.87 12.29
C ASN A 228 -0.70 4.21 11.80
N ILE A 229 -0.52 5.37 11.18
CA ILE A 229 0.80 5.91 10.90
C ILE A 229 1.33 6.53 12.19
N ILE A 230 2.22 5.82 12.89
CA ILE A 230 2.77 6.25 14.19
C ILE A 230 4.03 7.10 14.04
N GLN A 231 4.70 7.02 12.89
CA GLN A 231 5.70 7.99 12.44
C GLN A 231 5.39 8.35 10.99
N PRO A 232 5.37 9.65 10.62
CA PRO A 232 5.00 10.08 9.27
C PRO A 232 5.76 9.31 8.19
N LEU A 233 5.02 8.81 7.20
CA LEU A 233 5.62 8.12 6.06
C LEU A 233 6.23 9.16 5.13
N LYS A 234 7.46 8.93 4.68
CA LYS A 234 8.14 9.82 3.73
C LYS A 234 8.10 9.22 2.34
N MET A 235 7.56 10.00 1.40
CA MET A 235 7.54 9.71 -0.02
C MET A 235 8.39 10.75 -0.74
N GLN A 236 9.20 10.29 -1.70
CA GLN A 236 10.01 11.14 -2.57
C GLN A 236 10.12 10.45 -3.93
N PHE A 237 10.97 10.92 -4.84
CA PHE A 237 11.23 10.22 -6.10
C PHE A 237 11.95 8.88 -5.88
N CYS A 238 11.16 7.88 -5.48
CA CYS A 238 11.57 6.52 -5.15
C CYS A 238 10.37 5.57 -5.36
N PRO A 239 10.57 4.35 -5.88
CA PRO A 239 9.48 3.37 -5.99
C PRO A 239 8.88 2.94 -4.65
N TRP A 240 9.61 3.13 -3.56
CA TRP A 240 9.25 2.72 -2.20
C TRP A 240 9.14 3.92 -1.26
N LEU A 241 8.38 3.76 -0.18
CA LEU A 241 8.43 4.69 0.95
C LEU A 241 9.81 4.59 1.59
N VAL A 242 10.45 5.72 1.86
CA VAL A 242 11.86 5.75 2.30
C VAL A 242 12.01 5.79 3.81
N SER A 243 10.96 6.17 4.55
CA SER A 243 10.95 6.14 6.02
C SER A 243 9.54 6.23 6.59
N GLY A 244 9.44 6.00 7.90
CA GLY A 244 8.20 6.10 8.68
C GLY A 244 7.73 4.74 9.15
N ILE A 245 6.75 4.73 10.04
CA ILE A 245 6.32 3.51 10.72
C ILE A 245 4.80 3.47 10.75
N ILE A 246 4.24 2.34 10.32
CA ILE A 246 2.84 2.01 10.56
C ILE A 246 2.70 0.95 11.64
N GLU A 247 1.60 1.02 12.35
CA GLU A 247 1.14 0.02 13.30
C GLU A 247 -0.16 -0.60 12.78
N ILE A 248 -0.23 -1.93 12.74
CA ILE A 248 -1.41 -2.69 12.36
C ILE A 248 -1.92 -3.42 13.60
N SER A 249 -3.14 -3.10 13.98
CA SER A 249 -3.84 -3.68 15.11
C SER A 249 -5.03 -4.50 14.63
N HIS A 250 -5.19 -5.68 15.22
CA HIS A 250 -6.20 -6.66 14.84
C HIS A 250 -6.69 -7.36 16.10
N ASP A 251 -8.00 -7.40 16.31
CA ASP A 251 -8.57 -7.91 17.55
C ASP A 251 -8.11 -9.35 17.81
N ASN A 252 -7.71 -9.63 19.05
CA ASN A 252 -7.19 -10.93 19.50
C ASN A 252 -5.80 -11.33 18.99
N PHE A 253 -5.10 -10.46 18.23
CA PHE A 253 -3.75 -10.75 17.76
C PHE A 253 -2.75 -9.67 18.18
N PRO A 254 -1.46 -10.03 18.28
CA PRO A 254 -0.42 -9.05 18.54
C PRO A 254 -0.38 -7.94 17.49
N VAL A 255 -0.18 -6.73 17.99
CA VAL A 255 0.15 -5.55 17.21
C VAL A 255 1.42 -5.81 16.40
N LYS A 256 1.40 -5.36 15.15
CA LYS A 256 2.51 -5.49 14.22
C LYS A 256 2.94 -4.10 13.80
N THR A 257 4.24 -3.85 13.77
CA THR A 257 4.76 -2.62 13.17
C THR A 257 5.52 -2.93 11.89
N LEU A 258 5.44 -2.01 10.94
CA LEU A 258 6.20 -2.02 9.71
C LEU A 258 6.94 -0.70 9.61
N ASP A 259 8.26 -0.77 9.70
CA ASP A 259 9.20 0.34 9.60
C ASP A 259 9.84 0.35 8.20
N TYR A 260 9.63 1.44 7.46
CA TYR A 260 10.13 1.62 6.09
C TYR A 260 11.59 2.09 6.02
N GLY A 261 12.28 2.17 7.17
CA GLY A 261 13.69 2.53 7.23
C GLY A 261 13.93 4.01 7.50
N ASN A 262 15.12 4.46 7.13
CA ASN A 262 15.72 5.70 7.61
C ASN A 262 16.03 6.72 6.50
N GLY A 263 15.48 6.54 5.30
CA GLY A 263 15.60 7.48 4.17
C GLY A 263 16.27 6.90 2.93
N GLU A 264 16.78 5.67 2.98
CA GLU A 264 17.35 4.99 1.82
C GLU A 264 16.25 4.59 0.83
N CYS A 265 16.50 4.79 -0.47
CA CYS A 265 15.60 4.32 -1.52
C CYS A 265 15.93 2.86 -1.87
N ASP A 266 15.42 1.94 -1.06
CA ASP A 266 15.52 0.50 -1.32
C ASP A 266 14.16 -0.21 -1.11
N ASP A 267 14.12 -1.49 -1.45
CA ASP A 267 12.92 -2.32 -1.35
C ASP A 267 12.74 -2.94 0.03
N LYS A 268 13.39 -2.44 1.10
CA LYS A 268 13.39 -3.11 2.41
C LYS A 268 12.49 -2.43 3.42
N ALA A 269 11.86 -3.25 4.25
CA ALA A 269 11.18 -2.80 5.46
C ALA A 269 11.41 -3.78 6.61
N THR A 270 11.26 -3.31 7.85
CA THR A 270 11.37 -4.15 9.06
C THR A 270 10.01 -4.35 9.68
N VAL A 271 9.55 -5.59 9.68
CA VAL A 271 8.32 -6.02 10.38
C VAL A 271 8.69 -6.43 11.80
N THR A 272 8.00 -5.89 12.80
CA THR A 272 8.11 -6.37 14.19
C THR A 272 6.81 -6.97 14.67
N ILE A 273 6.89 -8.20 15.19
CA ILE A 273 5.75 -8.95 15.75
C ILE A 273 6.19 -9.62 17.05
N ASN A 274 5.48 -9.36 18.15
CA ASN A 274 5.83 -9.90 19.48
C ASN A 274 7.29 -9.62 19.89
N GLY A 275 7.82 -8.44 19.53
CA GLY A 275 9.20 -8.06 19.82
C GLY A 275 10.27 -8.73 18.95
N ASN A 276 9.89 -9.59 18.01
CA ASN A 276 10.81 -10.15 17.02
C ASN A 276 10.74 -9.35 15.73
N SER A 277 11.90 -8.98 15.18
CA SER A 277 12.00 -8.18 13.96
C SER A 277 12.51 -9.01 12.77
N TYR A 278 11.91 -8.78 11.61
CA TYR A 278 12.22 -9.45 10.35
C TYR A 278 12.35 -8.42 9.24
N THR A 279 13.42 -8.47 8.47
CA THR A 279 13.54 -7.67 7.24
C THR A 279 12.80 -8.38 6.11
N ILE A 280 11.97 -7.63 5.39
CA ILE A 280 11.22 -8.09 4.21
C ILE A 280 11.55 -7.22 3.01
N ASN A 281 11.25 -7.73 1.82
CA ASN A 281 11.26 -6.96 0.58
C ASN A 281 9.81 -6.57 0.20
N LEU A 282 9.63 -5.34 -0.29
CA LEU A 282 8.36 -4.69 -0.62
C LEU A 282 7.87 -4.99 -2.05
#